data_AF-A0A1F6NRN1-F1
#
_entry.id   AF-A0A1F6NRN1-F1
#
_cell.length_a   1.000
_cell.length_b   1.000
_cell.length_c   1.000
_cell.angle_alpha   90.00
_cell.angle_beta   90.00
_cell.angle_gamma   90.00
#
_symmetry.space_group_name_H-M   'P 1'
#
loop_
_entity.id
_entity.type
_entity.pdbx_description
1 polymer ?
#
loop_
_entity_poly.entity_id
_entity_poly.type
_entity_poly.pdbx_seq_one_letter_code
_entity_poly.pdbx_strand_id
1 'polypeptide(L)'
;MKYIRAALFGVFLWAFIFVIYSILMFAPGIKNQVFFQYLILWVLLVPTVLFLTKWYFHRDEPTTKKGFLLGIMALVVGLVLDSIITVPFFVKSYSVYFSNSYLYIGLLEVLLLTTYAGYEFDSTYTQDTDK
;
A
#
# COMPACT_ATOMS: atom_id res chain seq x y z
N MET A 1 4.16 14.56 -11.27
CA MET A 1 3.92 13.90 -9.97
C MET A 1 4.54 14.76 -8.88
N LYS A 2 3.85 14.94 -7.75
CA LYS A 2 4.42 15.63 -6.59
C LYS A 2 5.12 14.63 -5.68
N TYR A 3 6.43 14.47 -5.86
CA TYR A 3 7.23 13.43 -5.20
C TYR A 3 7.14 13.44 -3.67
N ILE A 4 7.11 14.64 -3.04
CA ILE A 4 6.95 14.76 -1.58
C ILE A 4 5.61 14.15 -1.13
N ARG A 5 4.52 14.43 -1.85
CA ARG A 5 3.20 13.88 -1.50
C ARG A 5 3.12 12.38 -1.79
N ALA A 6 3.79 11.89 -2.83
CA ALA A 6 3.89 10.46 -3.11
C ALA A 6 4.68 9.72 -2.01
N ALA A 7 5.74 10.34 -1.48
CA ALA A 7 6.46 9.80 -0.33
C ALA A 7 5.58 9.78 0.92
N LEU A 8 4.85 10.86 1.21
CA LEU A 8 3.88 10.90 2.33
C LEU A 8 2.78 9.85 2.19
N PHE A 9 2.26 9.63 0.97
CA PHE A 9 1.34 8.53 0.69
C PHE A 9 1.93 7.17 1.10
N GLY A 10 3.19 6.90 0.71
CA GLY A 10 3.89 5.68 1.10
C GLY A 10 4.06 5.54 2.61
N VAL A 11 4.42 6.62 3.31
CA VAL A 11 4.54 6.64 4.77
C VAL A 11 3.20 6.34 5.45
N PHE A 12 2.11 6.97 5.00
CA PHE A 12 0.78 6.73 5.56
C PHE A 12 0.30 5.30 5.30
N LEU A 13 0.46 4.80 4.08
CA LEU A 13 0.09 3.44 3.74
C LEU A 13 0.87 2.43 4.59
N TRP A 14 2.19 2.61 4.72
CA TRP A 14 3.03 1.79 5.57
C TRP A 14 2.56 1.84 7.04
N ALA A 15 2.27 3.02 7.58
CA ALA A 15 1.80 3.16 8.96
C ALA A 15 0.47 2.43 9.19
N PHE A 16 -0.48 2.50 8.24
CA PHE A 16 -1.73 1.75 8.31
C PHE A 16 -1.50 0.25 8.30
N ILE A 17 -0.69 -0.25 7.36
CA ILE A 17 -0.33 -1.67 7.28
C ILE A 17 0.32 -2.13 8.59
N PHE A 18 1.27 -1.35 9.09
CA PHE A 18 2.00 -1.64 10.31
C PHE A 18 1.05 -1.74 11.53
N VAL A 19 0.10 -0.82 11.67
CA VAL A 19 -0.88 -0.84 12.76
C VAL A 19 -1.81 -2.05 12.64
N ILE A 20 -2.39 -2.30 11.45
CA ILE A 20 -3.28 -3.44 11.22
C ILE A 20 -2.56 -4.75 11.52
N TYR A 21 -1.37 -4.94 10.95
CA TYR A 21 -0.61 -6.17 11.12
C TYR A 21 -0.17 -6.35 12.59
N SER A 22 0.21 -5.28 13.28
CA SER A 22 0.51 -5.33 14.72
C SER A 22 -0.70 -5.82 15.52
N ILE A 23 -1.90 -5.30 15.26
CA ILE A 23 -3.12 -5.77 15.93
C ILE A 23 -3.34 -7.27 15.66
N LEU A 24 -3.19 -7.71 14.42
CA LEU A 24 -3.40 -9.11 14.02
C LEU A 24 -2.39 -10.07 14.67
N MET A 25 -1.15 -9.62 14.89
CA MET A 25 -0.12 -10.42 15.59
C MET A 25 -0.45 -10.67 17.07
N PHE A 26 -1.21 -9.78 17.71
CA PHE A 26 -1.58 -9.92 19.13
C PHE A 26 -3.03 -10.36 19.35
N ALA A 27 -3.87 -10.38 18.32
CA ALA A 27 -5.28 -10.74 18.42
C ALA A 27 -5.49 -12.22 18.81
N PRO A 28 -6.27 -12.52 19.86
CA PRO A 28 -6.61 -13.89 20.22
C PRO A 28 -7.40 -14.57 19.09
N GLY A 29 -7.15 -15.86 18.87
CA GLY A 29 -7.75 -16.64 17.78
C GLY A 29 -7.03 -16.54 16.44
N ILE A 30 -6.38 -15.41 16.13
CA ILE A 30 -5.74 -15.17 14.82
C ILE A 30 -4.21 -15.15 14.91
N LYS A 31 -3.62 -14.84 16.08
CA LYS A 31 -2.15 -14.72 16.26
C LYS A 31 -1.31 -15.90 15.75
N ASN A 32 -1.85 -17.11 15.74
CA ASN A 32 -1.14 -18.32 15.29
C ASN A 32 -1.47 -18.72 13.84
N GLN A 33 -2.33 -17.95 13.18
CA GLN A 33 -2.88 -18.26 11.86
C GLN A 33 -2.34 -17.28 10.82
N VAL A 34 -1.07 -17.46 10.44
CA VAL A 34 -0.33 -16.54 9.55
C VAL A 34 -1.10 -16.24 8.27
N PHE A 35 -1.63 -17.26 7.59
CA PHE A 35 -2.41 -17.08 6.37
C PHE A 35 -3.61 -16.14 6.57
N PHE A 36 -4.38 -16.33 7.65
CA PHE A 36 -5.55 -15.48 7.92
C PHE A 36 -5.17 -14.05 8.29
N GLN A 37 -4.02 -13.82 8.93
CA GLN A 37 -3.52 -12.46 9.16
C GLN A 37 -3.27 -11.73 7.84
N TYR A 38 -2.60 -12.39 6.89
CA TYR A 38 -2.35 -11.82 5.57
C TYR A 38 -3.63 -11.68 4.75
N LEU A 39 -4.54 -12.63 4.81
CA LEU A 39 -5.83 -12.55 4.12
C LEU A 39 -6.63 -11.32 4.58
N ILE A 40 -6.71 -11.09 5.90
CA ILE A 40 -7.38 -9.91 6.45
C ILE A 40 -6.65 -8.64 6.01
N LEU A 41 -5.31 -8.63 6.05
CA LEU A 41 -4.53 -7.49 5.59
C LEU A 41 -4.80 -7.15 4.12
N TRP A 42 -4.78 -8.12 3.21
CA TRP A 42 -5.05 -7.93 1.78
C TRP A 42 -6.46 -7.37 1.55
N VAL A 43 -7.47 -7.95 2.20
CA VAL A 43 -8.85 -7.44 2.12
C VAL A 43 -8.96 -5.99 2.60
N LEU A 44 -8.25 -5.63 3.68
CA LEU A 44 -8.24 -4.25 4.20
C LEU A 44 -7.36 -3.29 3.37
N LEU A 45 -6.38 -3.81 2.62
CA LEU A 45 -5.56 -3.01 1.72
C LEU A 45 -6.40 -2.39 0.60
N VAL A 46 -7.37 -3.12 0.06
CA VAL A 46 -8.24 -2.62 -1.02
C VAL A 46 -8.88 -1.27 -0.68
N PRO A 47 -9.72 -1.13 0.36
CA PRO A 47 -10.33 0.16 0.67
C PRO A 47 -9.30 1.21 1.11
N THR A 48 -8.22 0.79 1.80
CA THR A 48 -7.19 1.71 2.31
C THR A 48 -6.41 2.36 1.17
N VAL A 49 -5.93 1.57 0.21
CA VAL A 49 -5.17 2.05 -0.95
C VAL A 49 -6.05 2.93 -1.83
N LEU A 50 -7.28 2.51 -2.13
CA LEU A 50 -8.20 3.31 -2.94
C LEU A 50 -8.51 4.67 -2.27
N PHE A 51 -8.75 4.68 -0.95
CA PHE A 51 -9.00 5.91 -0.20
C PHE A 51 -7.78 6.85 -0.20
N LEU A 52 -6.59 6.34 0.13
CA LEU A 52 -5.37 7.15 0.11
C LEU A 52 -5.02 7.63 -1.30
N THR A 53 -5.31 6.83 -2.33
CA THR A 53 -5.02 7.20 -3.72
C THR A 53 -5.96 8.32 -4.17
N LYS A 54 -7.22 8.26 -3.75
CA LYS A 54 -8.18 9.35 -3.95
C LYS A 54 -7.71 10.64 -3.27
N TRP A 55 -7.20 10.55 -2.04
CA TRP A 55 -6.55 11.68 -1.39
C TRP A 55 -5.34 12.18 -2.20
N TYR A 56 -4.45 11.31 -2.68
CA TYR A 56 -3.30 11.76 -3.44
C TYR A 56 -3.69 12.50 -4.74
N PHE A 57 -4.69 12.01 -5.49
CA PHE A 57 -5.15 12.60 -6.75
C PHE A 57 -6.15 13.75 -6.57
N HIS A 58 -6.57 14.07 -5.35
CA HIS A 58 -7.52 15.17 -5.11
C HIS A 58 -6.99 16.56 -5.57
N ARG A 59 -5.67 16.69 -5.81
CA ARG A 59 -4.97 17.93 -6.22
C ARG A 59 -4.21 17.81 -7.53
N ASP A 60 -4.17 16.64 -8.14
CA ASP A 60 -3.41 16.36 -9.34
C ASP A 60 -4.24 15.45 -10.24
N GLU A 61 -4.29 15.75 -11.54
CA GLU A 61 -4.99 14.89 -12.51
C GLU A 61 -4.51 13.43 -12.40
N PRO A 62 -5.42 12.48 -12.16
CA PRO A 62 -5.11 11.06 -12.21
C PRO A 62 -4.78 10.63 -13.63
N THR A 63 -3.87 9.66 -13.76
CA THR A 63 -3.61 8.93 -15.00
C THR A 63 -3.05 7.56 -14.60
N THR A 64 -3.21 6.54 -15.43
CA THR A 64 -2.64 5.21 -15.19
C THR A 64 -1.14 5.26 -14.91
N LYS A 65 -0.39 6.07 -15.66
CA LYS A 65 1.07 6.25 -15.47
C LYS A 65 1.40 6.83 -14.10
N LYS A 66 0.66 7.85 -13.64
CA LYS A 66 0.86 8.43 -12.31
C LYS A 66 0.48 7.44 -11.21
N GLY A 67 -0.58 6.65 -11.40
CA GLY A 67 -1.00 5.60 -10.45
C GLY A 67 0.04 4.49 -10.28
N PHE A 68 0.62 4.03 -11.39
CA PHE A 68 1.72 3.07 -11.38
C PHE A 68 2.95 3.61 -10.64
N LEU A 69 3.39 4.84 -10.98
CA LEU A 69 4.54 5.45 -10.33
C LEU A 69 4.29 5.74 -8.83
N LEU A 70 3.06 6.09 -8.46
CA LEU A 70 2.67 6.24 -7.06
C LEU A 70 2.83 4.92 -6.29
N GLY A 71 2.39 3.81 -6.89
CA GLY A 71 2.58 2.46 -6.36
C GLY A 71 4.05 2.16 -6.14
N ILE A 72 4.90 2.33 -7.16
CA ILE A 72 6.35 2.10 -7.05
C ILE A 72 6.97 2.94 -5.92
N MET A 73 6.62 4.22 -5.83
CA MET A 73 7.09 5.09 -4.73
C MET A 73 6.63 4.58 -3.36
N ALA A 74 5.38 4.13 -3.24
CA ALA A 74 4.85 3.60 -2.00
C ALA A 74 5.57 2.31 -1.57
N LEU A 75 5.86 1.40 -2.52
CA LEU A 75 6.61 0.18 -2.24
C LEU A 75 8.03 0.49 -1.79
N VAL A 76 8.73 1.40 -2.47
CA VAL A 76 10.10 1.79 -2.09
C VAL A 76 10.11 2.40 -0.68
N VAL A 77 9.20 3.33 -0.40
CA VAL A 77 9.10 3.96 0.92
C VAL A 77 8.76 2.92 1.99
N GLY A 78 7.77 2.05 1.74
CA GLY A 78 7.37 1.00 2.67
C GLY A 78 8.50 0.03 2.99
N LEU A 79 9.19 -0.49 1.97
CA LEU A 79 10.30 -1.42 2.15
C LEU A 79 11.50 -0.78 2.88
N VAL A 80 11.76 0.51 2.65
CA VAL A 80 12.78 1.26 3.41
C VAL A 80 12.37 1.38 4.87
N LEU A 81 11.12 1.76 5.15
CA LEU A 81 10.61 1.84 6.52
C LEU A 81 10.60 0.48 7.22
N ASP A 82 10.24 -0.60 6.53
CA ASP A 82 10.33 -1.95 7.07
C ASP A 82 11.76 -2.36 7.40
N SER A 83 12.71 -2.02 6.53
CA SER A 83 14.13 -2.32 6.74
C SER A 83 14.74 -1.57 7.92
N ILE A 84 14.24 -0.36 8.22
CA ILE A 84 14.75 0.49 9.29
C ILE A 84 13.98 0.28 10.60
N ILE A 85 12.67 -0.02 10.53
CA ILE A 85 11.77 -0.05 11.68
C ILE A 85 11.23 -1.47 11.93
N THR A 86 10.41 -2.00 11.02
CA THR A 86 9.68 -3.25 11.26
C THR A 86 10.63 -4.43 11.53
N VAL A 87 11.66 -4.59 10.70
CA VAL A 87 12.59 -5.71 10.83
C VAL A 87 13.46 -5.58 12.08
N PRO A 88 14.16 -4.45 12.33
CA PRO A 88 15.02 -4.33 13.52
C PRO A 88 14.26 -4.37 14.84
N PHE A 89 13.05 -3.83 14.91
CA PHE A 89 12.33 -3.71 16.18
C PHE A 89 11.38 -4.89 16.46
N PHE A 90 10.78 -5.52 15.44
CA PHE A 90 9.73 -6.53 15.63
C PHE A 90 10.13 -7.92 15.14
N VAL A 91 10.65 -8.05 13.93
CA VAL A 91 10.90 -9.38 13.31
C VAL A 91 12.26 -9.96 13.68
N LYS A 92 13.27 -9.10 13.90
CA LYS A 92 14.65 -9.45 14.27
C LYS A 92 15.42 -10.31 13.25
N SER A 93 14.86 -10.55 12.06
CA SER A 93 15.53 -11.27 10.98
C SER A 93 15.12 -10.74 9.61
N TYR A 94 16.08 -10.17 8.89
CA TYR A 94 15.89 -9.71 7.51
C TYR A 94 15.56 -10.86 6.57
N SER A 95 16.25 -12.00 6.72
CA SER A 95 16.02 -13.16 5.86
C SER A 95 14.60 -13.68 6.01
N VAL A 96 14.08 -13.81 7.23
CA VAL A 96 12.71 -14.31 7.48
C VAL A 96 11.67 -13.34 6.90
N TYR A 97 11.88 -12.04 7.08
CA TYR A 97 10.94 -11.04 6.58
C TYR A 97 10.90 -11.01 5.05
N PHE A 98 12.06 -10.90 4.40
CA PHE A 98 12.17 -10.78 2.95
C PHE A 98 12.04 -12.12 2.20
N SER A 99 12.07 -13.27 2.87
CA SER A 99 11.72 -14.56 2.23
C SER A 99 10.22 -14.86 2.24
N ASN A 100 9.40 -14.04 2.90
CA ASN A 100 7.97 -14.30 3.04
C ASN A 100 7.21 -13.98 1.74
N SER A 101 6.65 -15.00 1.08
CA SER A 101 5.88 -14.83 -0.15
C SER A 101 4.63 -13.97 0.02
N TYR A 102 4.01 -13.97 1.21
CA TYR A 102 2.80 -13.18 1.47
C TYR A 102 3.06 -11.66 1.45
N LEU A 103 4.28 -11.24 1.78
CA LEU A 103 4.70 -9.85 1.63
C LEU A 103 4.59 -9.42 0.16
N TYR A 104 5.17 -10.20 -0.75
CA TYR A 104 5.20 -9.87 -2.18
C TYR A 104 3.82 -9.86 -2.84
N ILE A 105 2.90 -10.70 -2.36
CA ILE A 105 1.49 -10.64 -2.77
C ILE A 105 0.89 -9.29 -2.40
N GLY A 106 1.10 -8.81 -1.17
CA GLY A 106 0.64 -7.49 -0.73
C GLY A 106 1.29 -6.34 -1.51
N LEU A 107 2.60 -6.44 -1.81
CA LEU A 107 3.30 -5.44 -2.63
C LEU A 107 2.70 -5.37 -4.06
N LEU A 108 2.42 -6.52 -4.66
CA LEU A 108 1.79 -6.59 -5.97
C LEU A 108 0.36 -6.03 -5.95
N GLU A 109 -0.42 -6.35 -4.92
CA GLU A 109 -1.76 -5.82 -4.71
C GLU A 109 -1.75 -4.28 -4.62
N VAL A 110 -0.86 -3.69 -3.82
CA VAL A 110 -0.71 -2.23 -3.73
C VAL A 110 -0.41 -1.63 -5.11
N LEU A 111 0.53 -2.21 -5.86
CA LEU A 111 0.89 -1.72 -7.19
C LEU A 111 -0.28 -1.78 -8.17
N LEU A 112 -1.04 -2.87 -8.16
CA LEU A 112 -2.21 -3.05 -9.01
C LEU A 112 -3.32 -2.06 -8.63
N LEU A 113 -3.60 -1.90 -7.34
CA LEU A 113 -4.64 -1.01 -6.84
C LEU A 113 -4.32 0.47 -7.12
N THR A 114 -3.08 0.92 -6.93
CA THR A 114 -2.73 2.31 -7.26
C THR A 114 -2.76 2.56 -8.76
N THR A 115 -2.39 1.57 -9.57
CA THR A 115 -2.47 1.65 -11.04
C THR A 115 -3.92 1.71 -11.49
N TYR A 116 -4.77 0.82 -10.97
CA TYR A 116 -6.20 0.77 -11.26
C TYR A 116 -6.89 2.07 -10.83
N ALA A 117 -6.63 2.57 -9.62
CA ALA A 117 -7.17 3.84 -9.16
C ALA A 117 -6.70 5.02 -10.03
N GLY A 118 -5.47 4.98 -10.53
CA GLY A 118 -4.97 5.96 -11.49
C GLY A 118 -5.74 5.97 -12.81
N TYR A 119 -6.26 4.82 -13.27
CA TYR A 119 -7.12 4.69 -14.45
C TYR A 119 -8.57 5.09 -14.16
N GLU A 120 -9.16 4.54 -13.09
CA GLU A 120 -10.56 4.76 -12.70
C GLU A 120 -10.84 6.22 -12.35
N PHE A 121 -9.90 6.88 -11.66
CA PHE A 121 -10.09 8.29 -11.35
C PHE A 121 -9.90 9.15 -12.59
N ASP A 122 -9.00 8.79 -13.51
CA ASP A 122 -8.80 9.53 -14.77
C ASP A 122 -10.14 9.61 -15.53
N SER A 123 -10.79 8.46 -15.78
CA SER A 123 -12.10 8.41 -16.44
C SER A 123 -13.21 9.17 -15.73
N THR A 124 -13.12 9.34 -14.40
CA THR A 124 -14.09 10.11 -13.61
C THR A 124 -13.87 11.63 -13.75
N TYR A 125 -12.62 12.08 -13.91
CA TYR A 125 -12.27 13.50 -13.93
C TYR A 125 -12.10 14.07 -15.35
N THR A 126 -11.79 13.26 -16.36
CA THR A 126 -11.87 13.64 -17.76
C THR A 126 -13.30 13.41 -18.26
N GLN A 127 -14.19 14.38 -18.05
CA GLN A 127 -15.38 14.46 -18.92
C GLN A 127 -14.90 14.87 -20.31
N ASP A 128 -15.23 14.07 -21.33
CA ASP A 128 -15.04 14.40 -22.75
C ASP A 128 -15.59 15.82 -22.99
N THR A 129 -14.71 16.78 -23.24
CA THR A 129 -15.09 18.14 -23.64
C THR A 129 -15.53 18.24 -25.11
N ASP A 130 -15.62 17.09 -25.81
CA ASP A 130 -15.90 17.01 -27.25
C ASP A 130 -17.26 16.33 -27.56
N LYS A 131 -18.34 16.69 -26.84
CA LYS A 131 -19.73 16.36 -27.23
C LYS A 131 -20.61 17.58 -27.31
#